data_AF-A0A969L315-F1
#
_entry.id   AF-A0A969L315-F1
#
_cell.length_a   1.000
_cell.length_b   1.000
_cell.length_c   1.000
_cell.angle_alpha   90.00
_cell.angle_beta   90.00
_cell.angle_gamma   90.00
#
_symmetry.space_group_name_H-M   'P 1'
#
loop_
_entity.id
_entity.type
_entity.pdbx_description
1 polymer ?
#
loop_
_entity_poly.entity_id
_entity_poly.type
_entity_poly.pdbx_seq_one_letter_code
_entity_poly.pdbx_strand_id
1 'polypeptide(L)'
;MVHFYGKWLGLVVALAFLLPFVVANPAYAGDPDKTVGGINPNHYVCVDNEGNIVDLENDAITGDGDSATFDLEETIDLDELEEECDEADDDFDGEFNVELIRRSRLEGYVVEFHLDPGAPGGWRGVFSRDVPVFITGPGFEVFKGSDKDGSYYFDNLGAGPITFNLRLPADAHAINPNVTVVTDGLPNTTSGIYLGFYRGEVAPSDVENLTGPDGVPLPPANFTFNEFIASDEDPFSGEVSGMPSVGGVLSKQPSIFSIALAVVLLIALPVAGAVKLRRSRSE
;
A
#
# COMPACT_ATOMS: atom_id res chain seq x y z
N MET A 1 -4.52 -26.69 -52.08
CA MET A 1 -4.67 -25.34 -51.52
C MET A 1 -5.63 -25.28 -50.31
N VAL A 2 -5.74 -26.37 -49.50
CA VAL A 2 -6.69 -26.47 -48.36
C VAL A 2 -5.98 -26.75 -47.01
N HIS A 3 -4.66 -26.95 -46.99
CA HIS A 3 -3.94 -27.35 -45.78
C HIS A 3 -3.35 -26.21 -44.91
N PHE A 4 -3.46 -24.94 -45.33
CA PHE A 4 -2.81 -23.83 -44.60
C PHE A 4 -3.69 -23.06 -43.62
N TYR A 5 -5.02 -23.26 -43.65
CA TYR A 5 -5.95 -22.56 -42.74
C TYR A 5 -6.12 -23.25 -41.37
N GLY A 6 -5.78 -24.53 -41.25
CA GLY A 6 -5.97 -25.29 -40.00
C GLY A 6 -5.03 -24.88 -38.85
N LYS A 7 -3.81 -24.42 -39.16
CA LYS A 7 -2.82 -24.06 -38.12
C LYS A 7 -3.05 -22.68 -37.50
N TRP A 8 -3.65 -21.74 -38.22
CA TRP A 8 -3.91 -20.39 -37.71
C TRP A 8 -5.19 -20.29 -36.90
N LEU A 9 -6.22 -21.07 -37.24
CA LEU A 9 -7.44 -21.15 -36.42
C LEU A 9 -7.13 -21.75 -35.04
N GLY A 10 -6.23 -22.74 -34.97
CA GLY A 10 -5.77 -23.31 -33.69
C GLY A 10 -5.02 -22.31 -32.81
N LEU A 11 -4.22 -21.41 -33.39
CA LEU A 11 -3.46 -20.40 -32.64
C LEU A 11 -4.36 -19.25 -32.12
N VAL A 12 -5.34 -18.83 -32.91
CA VAL A 12 -6.32 -17.79 -32.48
C VAL A 12 -7.26 -18.34 -31.41
N VAL A 13 -7.68 -19.60 -31.51
CA VAL A 13 -8.45 -20.27 -30.45
C VAL A 13 -7.59 -20.48 -29.21
N ALA A 14 -6.31 -20.86 -29.34
CA ALA A 14 -5.41 -20.98 -28.19
C ALA A 14 -5.15 -19.63 -27.49
N LEU A 15 -5.03 -18.53 -28.22
CA LEU A 15 -4.92 -17.19 -27.62
C LEU A 15 -6.24 -16.73 -26.97
N ALA A 16 -7.40 -17.05 -27.55
CA ALA A 16 -8.69 -16.75 -26.95
C ALA A 16 -8.97 -17.56 -25.67
N PHE A 17 -8.43 -18.77 -25.56
CA PHE A 17 -8.50 -19.60 -24.34
C PHE A 17 -7.43 -19.25 -23.29
N LEU A 18 -6.39 -18.49 -23.64
CA LEU A 18 -5.40 -17.97 -22.70
C LEU A 18 -5.81 -16.60 -22.11
N LEU A 19 -6.82 -15.94 -22.69
CA LEU A 19 -7.31 -14.63 -22.23
C LEU A 19 -8.30 -14.62 -21.04
N PRO A 20 -8.91 -15.72 -20.54
CA PRO A 20 -9.70 -15.66 -19.30
C PRO A 20 -8.95 -16.12 -18.05
N PHE A 21 -7.65 -16.42 -18.11
CA PHE A 21 -6.87 -16.80 -16.92
C PHE A 21 -6.14 -15.63 -16.23
N VAL A 22 -6.47 -14.39 -16.59
CA VAL A 22 -6.48 -13.31 -15.58
C VAL A 22 -7.76 -13.52 -14.77
N VAL A 23 -7.75 -14.56 -13.94
CA VAL A 23 -8.73 -14.74 -12.88
C VAL A 23 -8.48 -13.59 -11.92
N ALA A 24 -9.27 -12.52 -12.09
CA ALA A 24 -9.67 -11.69 -10.98
C ALA A 24 -10.14 -12.66 -9.89
N ASN A 25 -9.41 -12.70 -8.78
CA ASN A 25 -9.78 -13.45 -7.60
C ASN A 25 -11.19 -12.97 -7.20
N PRO A 26 -12.26 -13.78 -7.30
CA PRO A 26 -13.60 -13.34 -6.96
C PRO A 26 -13.84 -13.56 -5.46
N ALA A 27 -12.91 -13.09 -4.64
CA ALA A 27 -13.07 -12.97 -3.21
C ALA A 27 -13.06 -11.48 -2.90
N TYR A 28 -14.21 -10.96 -2.46
CA TYR A 28 -14.47 -9.56 -2.10
C TYR A 28 -14.71 -8.56 -3.26
N ALA A 29 -15.73 -8.83 -4.08
CA ALA A 29 -16.60 -7.74 -4.54
C ALA A 29 -17.67 -7.52 -3.45
N GLY A 30 -17.25 -6.97 -2.32
CA GLY A 30 -18.16 -6.39 -1.35
C GLY A 30 -18.83 -5.17 -1.99
N ASP A 31 -20.12 -5.00 -1.72
CA ASP A 31 -20.88 -3.80 -2.01
C ASP A 31 -20.08 -2.56 -1.54
N PRO A 32 -19.66 -1.64 -2.43
CA PRO A 32 -18.91 -0.46 -2.01
C PRO A 32 -19.71 0.45 -1.07
N ASP A 33 -21.03 0.27 -0.99
CA ASP A 33 -21.93 1.03 -0.11
C ASP A 33 -22.22 0.33 1.23
N LYS A 34 -21.52 -0.76 1.57
CA LYS A 34 -21.59 -1.39 2.90
C LYS A 34 -20.25 -1.33 3.61
N THR A 35 -19.87 -0.13 4.02
CA THR A 35 -18.94 0.08 5.13
C THR A 35 -19.60 -0.45 6.40
N VAL A 36 -19.06 -1.54 6.92
CA VAL A 36 -19.26 -1.93 8.32
C VAL A 36 -18.28 -1.07 9.11
N GLY A 37 -18.74 0.04 9.70
CA GLY A 37 -17.94 0.90 10.60
C GLY A 37 -16.56 1.27 10.06
N GLY A 38 -16.52 1.81 8.84
CA GLY A 38 -15.28 2.04 8.11
C GLY A 38 -14.62 3.33 8.55
N ILE A 39 -13.52 3.21 9.31
CA ILE A 39 -12.60 4.31 9.60
C ILE A 39 -12.23 5.00 8.27
N ASN A 40 -12.46 6.30 8.19
CA ASN A 40 -12.12 7.10 7.02
C ASN A 40 -10.58 7.16 6.89
N PRO A 41 -9.95 6.65 5.80
CA PRO A 41 -8.49 6.69 5.64
C PRO A 41 -7.90 8.09 5.53
N ASN A 42 -8.76 9.07 5.34
CA ASN A 42 -8.37 10.43 5.07
C ASN A 42 -8.50 11.22 6.37
N HIS A 43 -7.38 11.36 7.06
CA HIS A 43 -7.27 12.28 8.19
C HIS A 43 -7.10 13.70 7.63
N TYR A 44 -8.04 14.57 7.93
CA TYR A 44 -7.96 15.98 7.59
C TYR A 44 -7.61 16.77 8.82
N VAL A 45 -6.74 17.76 8.67
CA VAL A 45 -6.49 18.76 9.71
C VAL A 45 -6.65 20.16 9.12
N CYS A 46 -6.95 21.11 10.00
CA CYS A 46 -6.84 22.53 9.69
C CYS A 46 -5.36 22.92 9.73
N VAL A 47 -4.89 23.53 8.65
CA VAL A 47 -3.52 24.06 8.54
C VAL A 47 -3.61 25.56 8.29
N ASP A 48 -2.81 26.33 9.02
CA ASP A 48 -2.72 27.77 8.80
C ASP A 48 -1.98 28.11 7.49
N ASN A 49 -1.95 29.41 7.14
CA ASN A 49 -1.25 29.89 5.94
C ASN A 49 0.28 29.66 5.94
N GLU A 50 0.85 29.30 7.09
CA GLU A 50 2.27 29.00 7.26
C GLU A 50 2.56 27.49 7.18
N GLY A 51 1.53 26.64 7.10
CA GLY A 51 1.68 25.19 7.04
C GLY A 51 1.69 24.51 8.42
N ASN A 52 1.38 25.24 9.50
CA ASN A 52 1.32 24.70 10.85
C ASN A 52 -0.03 24.03 11.08
N ILE A 53 -0.01 22.84 11.70
CA ILE A 53 -1.23 22.15 12.13
C ILE A 53 -1.81 22.96 13.28
N VAL A 54 -3.05 23.43 13.12
CA VAL A 54 -3.75 24.15 14.18
C VAL A 54 -4.42 23.11 15.05
N ASP A 55 -3.91 23.00 16.28
CA ASP A 55 -4.54 22.20 17.32
C ASP A 55 -5.83 22.93 17.72
N LEU A 56 -6.98 22.38 17.32
CA LEU A 56 -8.26 22.92 17.73
C LEU A 56 -8.47 22.53 19.20
N GLU A 57 -7.82 23.24 20.14
CA GLU A 57 -7.84 22.98 21.59
C GLU A 57 -9.25 23.15 22.24
N ASN A 58 -10.34 23.07 21.47
CA ASN A 58 -11.70 23.34 21.92
C ASN A 58 -12.77 22.53 21.16
N ASP A 59 -12.49 21.27 20.85
CA ASP A 59 -13.52 20.29 20.51
C ASP A 59 -14.49 20.13 21.70
N ALA A 60 -15.54 20.95 21.70
CA ALA A 60 -16.62 20.93 22.70
C ALA A 60 -17.45 19.62 22.71
N ILE A 61 -17.02 18.59 21.96
CA ILE A 61 -17.73 17.33 21.77
C ILE A 61 -17.01 16.14 22.42
N THR A 62 -15.68 16.16 22.64
CA THR A 62 -14.95 15.00 23.19
C THR A 62 -14.07 15.30 24.41
N GLY A 63 -13.44 16.47 24.51
CA GLY A 63 -12.76 16.91 25.73
C GLY A 63 -11.52 16.08 26.11
N ASP A 64 -10.95 15.35 25.15
CA ASP A 64 -9.55 14.97 25.12
C ASP A 64 -8.77 16.03 24.34
N GLY A 65 -7.56 16.36 24.79
CA GLY A 65 -6.70 17.35 24.13
C GLY A 65 -6.04 16.75 22.89
N ASP A 66 -6.84 16.34 21.93
CA ASP A 66 -6.41 15.78 20.66
C ASP A 66 -6.73 16.78 19.54
N SER A 67 -5.77 17.03 18.66
CA SER A 67 -5.96 17.77 17.40
C SER A 67 -7.28 17.37 16.74
N ALA A 68 -8.10 18.30 16.26
CA ALA A 68 -9.40 17.96 15.68
C ALA A 68 -9.28 16.89 14.58
N THR A 69 -9.59 15.66 14.99
CA THR A 69 -9.53 14.48 14.16
C THR A 69 -10.97 14.19 13.74
N PHE A 70 -11.33 14.56 12.50
CA PHE A 70 -12.70 14.42 12.02
C PHE A 70 -12.98 12.96 11.65
N ASP A 71 -13.49 12.18 12.60
CA ASP A 71 -13.99 10.81 12.41
C ASP A 71 -15.36 10.83 11.69
N LEU A 72 -15.37 11.17 10.40
CA LEU A 72 -16.59 11.25 9.60
C LEU A 72 -16.78 9.97 8.76
N GLU A 73 -17.75 9.14 9.17
CA GLU A 73 -18.20 7.92 8.48
C GLU A 73 -18.97 8.18 7.16
N GLU A 74 -19.25 9.44 6.83
CA GLU A 74 -20.04 9.86 5.66
C GLU A 74 -19.17 10.61 4.63
N THR A 75 -19.61 10.64 3.36
CA THR A 75 -18.90 11.35 2.29
C THR A 75 -18.60 12.78 2.71
N ILE A 76 -17.30 13.08 2.89
CA ILE A 76 -16.84 14.39 3.33
C ILE A 76 -17.29 15.46 2.34
N ASP A 77 -18.10 16.39 2.83
CA ASP A 77 -18.30 17.67 2.20
C ASP A 77 -17.13 18.57 2.61
N LEU A 78 -16.23 18.88 1.67
CA LEU A 78 -15.07 19.72 1.97
C LEU A 78 -15.50 21.12 2.42
N ASP A 79 -16.68 21.56 1.97
CA ASP A 79 -17.23 22.87 2.33
C ASP A 79 -17.62 22.89 3.83
N GLU A 80 -18.10 21.78 4.40
CA GLU A 80 -18.45 21.65 5.83
C GLU A 80 -17.19 21.63 6.71
N LEU A 81 -16.14 20.95 6.26
CA LEU A 81 -14.86 20.89 6.94
C LEU A 81 -14.11 22.24 6.94
N GLU A 82 -14.22 23.00 5.85
CA GLU A 82 -13.73 24.39 5.80
C GLU A 82 -14.50 25.29 6.79
N GLU A 83 -15.83 25.15 6.88
CA GLU A 83 -16.65 25.90 7.85
C GLU A 83 -16.28 25.56 9.30
N GLU A 84 -16.05 24.29 9.63
CA GLU A 84 -15.62 23.89 10.98
C GLU A 84 -14.21 24.41 11.32
N CYS A 85 -13.28 24.47 10.36
CA CYS A 85 -11.97 25.09 10.57
C CYS A 85 -12.09 26.60 10.83
N ASP A 86 -12.97 27.30 10.11
CA ASP A 86 -13.22 28.74 10.30
C ASP A 86 -13.89 29.05 11.65
N GLU A 87 -14.74 28.16 12.17
CA GLU A 87 -15.42 28.33 13.46
C GLU A 87 -14.52 28.05 14.69
N ALA A 88 -13.45 27.26 14.51
CA ALA A 88 -12.66 26.79 15.64
C ALA A 88 -11.70 27.84 16.23
N ASP A 89 -11.43 28.93 15.51
CA ASP A 89 -10.56 30.02 15.99
C ASP A 89 -11.18 31.41 15.73
N ASP A 90 -12.11 31.80 16.62
CA ASP A 90 -12.76 33.14 16.62
C ASP A 90 -11.77 34.31 16.64
N ASP A 91 -10.51 34.08 17.05
CA ASP A 91 -9.48 35.11 17.21
C ASP A 91 -8.48 35.14 16.03
N PHE A 92 -8.54 34.19 15.09
CA PHE A 92 -7.65 34.13 13.93
C PHE A 92 -8.36 34.64 12.67
N ASP A 93 -7.87 35.75 12.14
CA ASP A 93 -8.39 36.39 10.91
C ASP A 93 -7.76 35.83 9.62
N GLY A 94 -7.12 34.67 9.70
CA GLY A 94 -6.45 34.02 8.57
C GLY A 94 -7.31 32.93 7.92
N GLU A 95 -7.11 32.74 6.62
CA GLU A 95 -7.72 31.65 5.84
C GLU A 95 -7.09 30.31 6.27
N PHE A 96 -7.90 29.34 6.68
CA PHE A 96 -7.46 27.97 6.95
C PHE A 96 -7.50 27.15 5.66
N ASN A 97 -6.60 26.17 5.56
CA ASN A 97 -6.66 25.17 4.51
C ASN A 97 -6.86 23.78 5.13
N VAL A 98 -7.83 23.04 4.61
CA VAL A 98 -8.05 21.65 4.97
C VAL A 98 -7.05 20.77 4.20
N GLU A 99 -6.04 20.23 4.89
CA GLU A 99 -5.06 19.34 4.28
C GLU A 99 -5.28 17.89 4.69
N LEU A 100 -5.17 17.00 3.70
CA LEU A 100 -5.10 15.57 3.91
C LEU A 100 -3.71 15.20 4.46
N ILE A 101 -3.62 14.81 5.74
CA ILE A 101 -2.34 14.35 6.29
C ILE A 101 -2.10 12.90 5.86
N ARG A 102 -1.05 12.73 5.07
CA ARG A 102 -0.41 11.45 4.83
C ARG A 102 1.07 11.61 5.12
N ARG A 103 1.43 11.67 6.40
CA ARG A 103 2.82 11.93 6.80
C ARG A 103 3.44 10.76 7.55
N SER A 104 2.67 9.71 7.86
CA SER A 104 3.20 8.54 8.54
C SER A 104 4.21 7.79 7.68
N ARG A 105 5.23 7.27 8.35
CA ARG A 105 6.27 6.44 7.77
C ARG A 105 6.33 5.10 8.52
N LEU A 106 6.30 4.01 7.77
CA LEU A 106 6.46 2.66 8.30
C LEU A 106 7.76 2.07 7.78
N GLU A 107 8.60 1.50 8.64
CA GLU A 107 9.85 0.85 8.22
C GLU A 107 10.11 -0.46 8.96
N GLY A 108 10.81 -1.36 8.29
CA GLY A 108 10.95 -2.72 8.74
C GLY A 108 11.97 -3.54 7.95
N TYR A 109 12.00 -4.83 8.24
CA TYR A 109 12.93 -5.78 7.63
C TYR A 109 12.23 -7.08 7.25
N VAL A 110 12.65 -7.67 6.13
CA VAL A 110 12.28 -9.03 5.77
C VAL A 110 13.36 -10.00 6.24
N VAL A 111 12.97 -11.06 6.93
CA VAL A 111 13.87 -12.07 7.49
C VAL A 111 13.54 -13.45 6.94
N GLU A 112 14.53 -14.09 6.34
CA GLU A 112 14.48 -15.49 5.94
C GLU A 112 15.09 -16.36 7.04
N PHE A 113 14.34 -17.36 7.48
CA PHE A 113 14.77 -18.31 8.50
C PHE A 113 15.29 -19.58 7.86
N HIS A 114 16.49 -19.99 8.28
CA HIS A 114 17.16 -21.21 7.83
C HIS A 114 17.33 -22.18 9.00
N LEU A 115 17.17 -23.47 8.73
CA LEU A 115 17.53 -24.53 9.69
C LEU A 115 19.03 -24.44 10.00
N ASP A 116 19.34 -24.20 11.26
CA ASP A 116 20.71 -24.12 11.79
C ASP A 116 20.75 -24.87 13.13
N PRO A 117 21.24 -26.12 13.17
CA PRO A 117 21.33 -26.90 14.40
C PRO A 117 22.19 -26.26 15.50
N GLY A 118 23.04 -25.28 15.15
CA GLY A 118 23.84 -24.53 16.11
C GLY A 118 23.13 -23.30 16.70
N ALA A 119 22.01 -22.88 16.11
CA ALA A 119 21.23 -21.74 16.59
C ALA A 119 20.26 -22.14 17.71
N PRO A 120 19.97 -21.24 18.67
CA PRO A 120 18.87 -21.43 19.60
C PRO A 120 17.56 -21.72 18.85
N GLY A 121 16.83 -22.75 19.26
CA GLY A 121 15.60 -23.17 18.58
C GLY A 121 15.83 -23.89 17.24
N GLY A 122 17.08 -24.08 16.79
CA GLY A 122 17.41 -24.78 15.55
C GLY A 122 17.20 -23.97 14.27
N TRP A 123 16.97 -22.66 14.40
CA TRP A 123 16.70 -21.75 13.28
C TRP A 123 17.49 -20.45 13.42
N ARG A 124 17.95 -19.93 12.28
CA ARG A 124 18.68 -18.67 12.20
C ARG A 124 18.02 -17.74 11.18
N GLY A 125 17.70 -16.52 11.62
CA GLY A 125 17.24 -15.45 10.75
C GLY A 125 18.40 -14.79 9.97
N VAL A 126 18.15 -14.46 8.72
CA VAL A 126 19.02 -13.66 7.84
C VAL A 126 18.16 -12.63 7.12
N PHE A 127 18.62 -11.39 6.99
CA PHE A 127 17.88 -10.39 6.21
C PHE A 127 17.78 -10.81 4.74
N SER A 128 16.57 -10.69 4.18
CA SER A 128 16.26 -11.13 2.83
C SER A 128 15.90 -9.95 1.93
N ARG A 129 16.53 -9.90 0.76
CA ARG A 129 16.27 -8.90 -0.28
C ARG A 129 15.41 -9.43 -1.43
N ASP A 130 15.17 -10.74 -1.43
CA ASP A 130 14.61 -11.46 -2.59
C ASP A 130 13.08 -11.53 -2.53
N VAL A 131 12.48 -11.14 -1.41
CA VAL A 131 11.04 -11.15 -1.18
C VAL A 131 10.55 -9.71 -1.02
N PRO A 132 9.68 -9.24 -1.92
CA PRO A 132 9.10 -7.91 -1.81
C PRO A 132 7.96 -7.87 -0.79
N VAL A 133 7.76 -6.69 -0.23
CA VAL A 133 6.74 -6.38 0.77
C VAL A 133 5.57 -5.71 0.09
N PHE A 134 4.39 -6.08 0.55
CA PHE A 134 3.12 -5.59 0.05
C PHE A 134 2.30 -5.04 1.21
N ILE A 135 1.77 -3.83 1.05
CA ILE A 135 0.88 -3.23 2.04
C ILE A 135 -0.49 -2.94 1.43
N THR A 136 -1.53 -3.19 2.23
CA THR A 136 -2.90 -2.79 1.94
C THR A 136 -3.39 -1.91 3.07
N GLY A 137 -3.79 -0.69 2.75
CA GLY A 137 -4.50 0.21 3.65
C GLY A 137 -5.86 0.58 3.06
N PRO A 138 -6.63 1.43 3.75
CA PRO A 138 -7.95 1.77 3.26
C PRO A 138 -7.82 2.63 1.99
N GLY A 139 -8.32 2.09 0.87
CA GLY A 139 -8.29 2.75 -0.44
C GLY A 139 -6.96 2.67 -1.20
N PHE A 140 -5.95 1.92 -0.73
CA PHE A 140 -4.69 1.78 -1.46
C PHE A 140 -4.02 0.42 -1.31
N GLU A 141 -3.17 0.13 -2.28
CA GLU A 141 -2.36 -1.07 -2.37
C GLU A 141 -0.98 -0.67 -2.91
N VAL A 142 0.09 -0.90 -2.14
CA VAL A 142 1.45 -0.51 -2.52
C VAL A 142 2.39 -1.70 -2.40
N PHE A 143 3.30 -1.80 -3.36
CA PHE A 143 4.31 -2.83 -3.45
C PHE A 143 5.70 -2.22 -3.44
N LYS A 144 6.60 -2.74 -2.61
CA LYS A 144 8.00 -2.30 -2.54
C LYS A 144 8.93 -3.49 -2.43
N GLY A 145 10.02 -3.47 -3.20
CA GLY A 145 11.12 -4.41 -3.00
C GLY A 145 11.93 -4.00 -1.77
N SER A 146 12.51 -5.00 -1.07
CA SER A 146 13.44 -4.73 0.02
C SER A 146 14.79 -4.23 -0.52
N ASP A 147 15.46 -3.38 0.25
CA ASP A 147 16.78 -2.85 -0.04
C ASP A 147 17.89 -3.91 0.15
N LYS A 148 19.14 -3.50 -0.06
CA LYS A 148 20.31 -4.40 -0.07
C LYS A 148 20.52 -5.16 1.24
N ASP A 149 20.06 -4.59 2.34
CA ASP A 149 20.11 -5.12 3.70
C ASP A 149 18.79 -5.76 4.13
N GLY A 150 17.83 -5.93 3.21
CA GLY A 150 16.51 -6.50 3.49
C GLY A 150 15.54 -5.53 4.18
N SER A 151 15.94 -4.26 4.35
CA SER A 151 15.06 -3.22 4.88
C SER A 151 14.00 -2.78 3.87
N TYR A 152 12.91 -2.20 4.35
CA TYR A 152 11.92 -1.50 3.54
C TYR A 152 11.36 -0.32 4.32
N TYR A 153 10.81 0.65 3.60
CA TYR A 153 10.03 1.72 4.22
C TYR A 153 8.86 2.12 3.31
N PHE A 154 7.78 2.62 3.90
CA PHE A 154 6.65 3.20 3.21
C PHE A 154 6.40 4.56 3.81
N ASP A 155 6.23 5.54 2.95
CA ASP A 155 6.19 6.95 3.27
C ASP A 155 4.93 7.58 2.66
N ASN A 156 4.48 8.65 3.30
CA ASN A 156 3.22 9.31 3.00
C ASN A 156 2.01 8.37 3.13
N LEU A 157 1.97 7.64 4.25
CA LEU A 157 0.83 6.82 4.61
C LEU A 157 -0.19 7.67 5.39
N GLY A 158 -1.48 7.45 5.10
CA GLY A 158 -2.58 8.08 5.83
C GLY A 158 -2.86 7.38 7.16
N ALA A 159 -3.96 7.77 7.79
CA ALA A 159 -4.44 7.11 9.01
C ALA A 159 -5.13 5.78 8.71
N GLY A 160 -5.18 4.92 9.72
CA GLY A 160 -5.94 3.68 9.75
C GLY A 160 -5.08 2.40 9.67
N PRO A 161 -5.75 1.24 9.58
CA PRO A 161 -5.06 -0.04 9.58
C PRO A 161 -4.37 -0.34 8.25
N ILE A 162 -3.08 -0.62 8.32
CA ILE A 162 -2.22 -1.00 7.20
C ILE A 162 -1.73 -2.43 7.42
N THR A 163 -2.08 -3.33 6.51
CA THR A 163 -1.70 -4.75 6.60
C THR A 163 -0.53 -5.07 5.68
N PHE A 164 0.54 -5.58 6.26
CA PHE A 164 1.73 -6.07 5.60
C PHE A 164 1.59 -7.54 5.23
N ASN A 165 1.99 -7.86 4.00
CA ASN A 165 2.10 -9.21 3.48
C ASN A 165 3.42 -9.38 2.70
N LEU A 166 3.88 -10.63 2.59
CA LEU A 166 5.02 -11.00 1.76
C LEU A 166 4.55 -11.68 0.47
N ARG A 167 5.11 -11.29 -0.67
CA ARG A 167 4.90 -12.04 -1.92
C ARG A 167 5.97 -13.11 -2.05
N LEU A 168 5.66 -14.28 -1.53
CA LEU A 168 6.60 -15.38 -1.41
C LEU A 168 6.77 -16.18 -2.72
N PRO A 169 7.97 -16.72 -2.98
CA PRO A 169 8.16 -17.76 -4.00
C PRO A 169 7.44 -19.06 -3.61
N ALA A 170 7.26 -19.96 -4.58
CA ALA A 170 6.43 -21.16 -4.40
C ALA A 170 6.96 -22.15 -3.35
N ASP A 171 8.25 -22.09 -3.02
CA ASP A 171 8.94 -22.94 -2.04
C ASP A 171 9.06 -22.30 -0.64
N ALA A 172 8.45 -21.13 -0.44
CA ALA A 172 8.53 -20.36 0.79
C ALA A 172 7.18 -20.26 1.51
N HIS A 173 7.26 -20.11 2.83
CA HIS A 173 6.12 -20.07 3.74
C HIS A 173 6.27 -18.88 4.69
N ALA A 174 5.22 -18.06 4.80
CA ALA A 174 5.21 -16.93 5.72
C ALA A 174 5.13 -17.44 7.17
N ILE A 175 5.86 -16.79 8.07
CA ILE A 175 5.78 -17.03 9.51
C ILE A 175 4.66 -16.18 10.10
N ASN A 176 4.66 -14.89 9.76
CA ASN A 176 3.65 -13.90 10.12
C ASN A 176 3.01 -13.35 8.83
N PRO A 177 2.01 -14.06 8.27
CA PRO A 177 1.45 -13.73 6.94
C PRO A 177 0.74 -12.38 6.90
N ASN A 178 0.12 -11.98 8.01
CA ASN A 178 -0.53 -10.69 8.18
C ASN A 178 0.06 -10.00 9.42
N VAL A 179 0.68 -8.85 9.22
CA VAL A 179 1.01 -7.91 10.31
C VAL A 179 0.26 -6.63 10.03
N THR A 180 -0.60 -6.22 10.96
CA THR A 180 -1.35 -4.97 10.82
C THR A 180 -0.70 -3.90 11.70
N VAL A 181 -0.54 -2.70 11.16
CA VAL A 181 -0.11 -1.51 11.91
C VAL A 181 -1.20 -0.49 11.77
N VAL A 182 -1.67 0.07 12.88
CA VAL A 182 -2.62 1.19 12.85
C VAL A 182 -1.82 2.48 12.96
N THR A 183 -1.89 3.31 11.92
CA THR A 183 -1.25 4.62 11.86
C THR A 183 -2.25 5.72 12.18
N ASP A 184 -1.79 6.79 12.80
CA ASP A 184 -2.58 8.00 13.07
C ASP A 184 -2.61 8.98 11.87
N GLY A 185 -1.75 8.78 10.87
CA GLY A 185 -1.59 9.66 9.72
C GLY A 185 -0.58 10.79 9.95
N LEU A 186 -0.16 11.01 11.20
CA LEU A 186 0.78 12.05 11.64
C LEU A 186 2.21 11.73 11.20
N PRO A 187 3.15 12.71 11.24
CA PRO A 187 4.56 12.53 10.86
C PRO A 187 5.37 11.64 11.82
N ASN A 188 4.82 10.50 12.22
CA ASN A 188 5.45 9.51 13.05
C ASN A 188 6.13 8.43 12.21
N THR A 189 7.22 7.88 12.73
CA THR A 189 7.90 6.73 12.13
C THR A 189 7.74 5.51 13.02
N THR A 190 6.88 4.59 12.62
CA THR A 190 6.90 3.25 13.21
C THR A 190 8.00 2.44 12.54
N SER A 191 9.00 2.09 13.33
CA SER A 191 10.13 1.25 12.92
C SER A 191 10.06 -0.14 13.54
N GLY A 192 10.86 -1.07 13.01
CA GLY A 192 10.98 -2.42 13.60
C GLY A 192 9.85 -3.37 13.24
N ILE A 193 9.22 -3.20 12.08
CA ILE A 193 8.24 -4.17 11.58
C ILE A 193 9.01 -5.32 10.92
N TYR A 194 9.09 -6.48 11.57
CA TYR A 194 9.77 -7.65 11.00
C TYR A 194 8.78 -8.60 10.34
N LEU A 195 9.05 -8.95 9.07
CA LEU A 195 8.29 -9.95 8.31
C LEU A 195 9.16 -11.17 8.05
N GLY A 196 8.75 -12.31 8.59
CA GLY A 196 9.47 -13.57 8.55
C GLY A 196 8.92 -14.55 7.53
N PHE A 197 9.80 -15.29 6.89
CA PHE A 197 9.45 -16.48 6.13
C PHE A 197 10.53 -17.56 6.25
N TYR A 198 10.21 -18.79 5.88
CA TYR A 198 11.17 -19.88 5.74
C TYR A 198 10.95 -20.61 4.41
N ARG A 199 11.93 -21.39 3.99
CA ARG A 199 11.84 -22.25 2.79
C ARG A 199 11.86 -23.73 3.15
N GLY A 200 11.19 -24.52 2.33
CA GLY A 200 11.13 -25.98 2.45
C GLY A 200 10.01 -26.47 3.37
N GLU A 201 9.96 -27.79 3.55
CA GLU A 201 8.80 -28.49 4.11
C GLU A 201 8.72 -28.48 5.65
N VAL A 202 9.81 -28.13 6.32
CA VAL A 202 9.89 -28.21 7.79
C VAL A 202 9.68 -26.81 8.36
N ALA A 203 8.54 -26.61 9.02
CA ALA A 203 8.25 -25.36 9.72
C ALA A 203 9.12 -25.20 10.97
N PRO A 204 9.42 -23.95 11.38
CA PRO A 204 9.96 -23.68 12.70
C PRO A 204 9.03 -24.19 13.79
N SER A 205 9.56 -25.00 14.71
CA SER A 205 8.77 -25.59 15.79
C SER A 205 8.40 -24.60 16.89
N ASP A 206 9.11 -23.47 16.95
CA ASP A 206 9.01 -22.49 18.02
C ASP A 206 9.04 -21.07 17.44
N VAL A 207 7.95 -20.72 16.75
CA VAL A 207 7.82 -19.45 16.02
C VAL A 207 7.92 -18.23 16.95
N GLU A 208 7.43 -18.34 18.18
CA GLU A 208 7.40 -17.23 19.15
C GLU A 208 8.80 -16.82 19.64
N ASN A 209 9.76 -17.76 19.58
CA ASN A 209 11.15 -17.51 19.99
C ASN A 209 12.08 -17.21 18.80
N LEU A 210 11.54 -17.07 17.59
CA LEU A 210 12.33 -16.67 16.44
C LEU A 210 12.73 -15.20 16.55
N THR A 211 14.02 -14.95 16.42
CA THR A 211 14.59 -13.61 16.41
C THR A 211 15.22 -13.29 15.06
N GLY A 212 15.14 -12.02 14.67
CA GLY A 212 15.87 -11.46 13.56
C GLY A 212 17.38 -11.50 13.77
N PRO A 213 18.17 -11.15 12.74
CA PRO A 213 19.64 -11.15 12.81
C PRO A 213 20.24 -10.24 13.90
N ASP A 214 19.48 -9.24 14.31
CA ASP A 214 19.77 -8.27 15.37
C ASP A 214 19.28 -8.71 16.77
N GLY A 215 18.64 -9.87 16.87
CA GLY A 215 18.08 -10.40 18.11
C GLY A 215 16.68 -9.88 18.46
N VAL A 216 16.05 -9.09 17.59
CA VAL A 216 14.67 -8.61 17.80
C VAL A 216 13.68 -9.75 17.52
N PRO A 217 12.74 -10.06 18.43
CA PRO A 217 11.75 -11.11 18.20
C PRO A 217 10.83 -10.75 17.03
N LEU A 218 10.44 -11.76 16.26
CA LEU A 218 9.39 -11.59 15.26
C LEU A 218 8.05 -11.28 15.94
N PRO A 219 7.21 -10.41 15.35
CA PRO A 219 5.83 -10.29 15.80
C PRO A 219 5.08 -11.61 15.53
N PRO A 220 4.14 -12.01 16.38
CA PRO A 220 3.37 -13.23 16.21
C PRO A 220 2.49 -13.17 14.95
N ALA A 221 1.97 -14.33 14.54
CA ALA A 221 1.03 -14.39 13.43
C ALA A 221 -0.25 -13.60 13.77
N ASN A 222 -0.64 -12.67 12.89
CA ASN A 222 -1.77 -11.75 13.10
C ASN A 222 -1.56 -10.81 14.29
N PHE A 223 -0.43 -10.11 14.28
CA PHE A 223 -0.13 -9.08 15.25
C PHE A 223 -0.64 -7.71 14.77
N THR A 224 -1.23 -6.94 15.69
CA THR A 224 -1.60 -5.54 15.47
C THR A 224 -0.67 -4.65 16.29
N PHE A 225 0.13 -3.82 15.63
CA PHE A 225 0.81 -2.71 16.26
C PHE A 225 -0.19 -1.57 16.41
N ASN A 226 -0.51 -1.21 17.65
CA ASN A 226 -1.11 0.09 17.93
C ASN A 226 0.06 1.04 18.18
N GLU A 227 0.29 1.97 17.25
CA GLU A 227 1.29 3.01 17.40
C GLU A 227 0.89 3.90 18.58
N PHE A 228 1.43 3.61 19.77
CA PHE A 228 1.28 4.48 20.92
C PHE A 228 2.54 4.48 21.76
N ILE A 229 3.63 4.97 21.16
CA ILE A 229 4.71 5.59 21.94
C ILE A 229 5.18 6.80 21.14
N ALA A 230 4.58 7.95 21.41
CA ALA A 230 5.24 9.22 21.18
C ALA A 230 6.58 9.16 21.93
N SER A 231 7.67 8.99 21.19
CA SER A 231 8.99 9.34 21.68
C SER A 231 9.08 10.85 21.54
N ASP A 232 9.21 11.57 22.67
CA ASP A 232 9.33 13.04 22.79
C ASP A 232 10.57 13.65 22.09
N GLU A 233 11.09 13.03 21.02
CA GLU A 233 12.24 13.51 20.26
C GLU A 233 11.72 14.18 18.98
N ASP A 234 11.71 15.51 19.01
CA ASP A 234 11.31 16.43 17.94
C ASP A 234 11.92 16.05 16.56
N PRO A 235 11.13 15.50 15.60
CA PRO A 235 11.68 14.88 14.40
C PRO A 235 11.96 15.86 13.24
N PHE A 236 11.71 17.16 13.39
CA PHE A 236 11.84 18.12 12.28
C PHE A 236 13.28 18.66 12.12
N SER A 237 14.17 17.86 11.54
CA SER A 237 15.41 18.41 10.92
C SER A 237 15.86 17.80 9.59
N GLY A 238 15.04 16.94 8.98
CA GLY A 238 15.34 16.37 7.65
C GLY A 238 14.55 17.04 6.53
N GLU A 239 15.22 17.80 5.65
CA GLU A 239 14.66 18.17 4.34
C GLU A 239 14.32 16.91 3.53
N VAL A 240 13.03 16.58 3.40
CA VAL A 240 12.57 15.52 2.49
C VAL A 240 12.55 16.08 1.07
N SER A 241 13.72 16.09 0.44
CA SER A 241 13.87 16.45 -0.97
C SER A 241 13.88 15.19 -1.84
N GLY A 242 12.85 15.00 -2.67
CA GLY A 242 13.02 14.29 -3.94
C GLY A 242 12.23 13.01 -4.22
N MET A 243 11.13 12.68 -3.54
CA MET A 243 10.23 11.60 -4.00
C MET A 243 8.92 12.14 -4.60
N PRO A 244 8.51 11.66 -5.78
CA PRO A 244 7.20 12.01 -6.32
C PRO A 244 6.13 11.39 -5.42
N SER A 245 5.15 12.20 -5.02
CA SER A 245 3.94 11.74 -4.32
C SER A 245 3.39 10.49 -5.01
N VAL A 246 3.47 9.34 -4.33
CA VAL A 246 2.91 8.07 -4.81
C VAL A 246 1.42 7.94 -4.51
N GLY A 247 0.81 8.97 -3.92
CA GLY A 247 -0.62 9.15 -3.77
C GLY A 247 -1.21 9.98 -4.92
N GLY A 248 -0.93 9.59 -6.18
CA GLY A 248 -1.65 10.16 -7.30
C GLY A 248 -3.11 9.72 -7.23
N VAL A 249 -3.99 10.56 -6.70
CA VAL A 249 -5.43 10.44 -6.94
C VAL A 249 -5.57 10.33 -8.46
N LEU A 250 -6.10 9.22 -8.96
CA LEU A 250 -6.48 9.08 -10.38
C LEU A 250 -7.72 9.97 -10.64
N SER A 251 -7.64 11.27 -10.34
CA SER A 251 -8.71 12.23 -10.59
C SER A 251 -8.77 12.66 -12.05
N LYS A 252 -7.75 12.33 -12.85
CA LYS A 252 -7.83 12.49 -14.30
C LYS A 252 -8.56 11.29 -14.90
N GLN A 253 -9.87 11.45 -15.07
CA GLN A 253 -10.61 10.77 -16.14
C GLN A 253 -9.70 10.74 -17.38
N PRO A 254 -9.43 9.55 -17.96
CA PRO A 254 -8.60 9.46 -19.15
C PRO A 254 -9.21 10.39 -20.19
N SER A 255 -8.43 11.37 -20.67
CA SER A 255 -8.95 12.31 -21.66
C SER A 255 -9.55 11.52 -22.82
N ILE A 256 -10.66 11.99 -23.39
CA ILE A 256 -11.32 11.34 -24.53
C ILE A 256 -10.31 11.06 -25.66
N PHE A 257 -9.28 11.89 -25.79
CA PHE A 257 -8.15 11.69 -26.71
C PHE A 257 -7.33 10.43 -26.45
N SER A 258 -7.01 10.12 -25.18
CA SER A 258 -6.27 8.91 -24.80
C SER A 258 -7.05 7.64 -25.14
N ILE A 259 -8.36 7.65 -24.88
CA ILE A 259 -9.25 6.53 -25.23
C ILE A 259 -9.34 6.39 -26.76
N ALA A 260 -9.53 7.50 -27.49
CA ALA A 260 -9.59 7.49 -28.95
C ALA A 260 -8.30 6.95 -29.57
N LEU A 261 -7.14 7.34 -29.05
CA LEU A 261 -5.83 6.87 -29.51
C LEU A 261 -5.66 5.36 -29.27
N ALA A 262 -6.05 4.87 -28.08
CA ALA A 262 -5.98 3.45 -27.76
C ALA A 262 -6.85 2.61 -28.70
N VAL A 263 -8.08 3.06 -29.01
CA VAL A 263 -8.98 2.40 -29.96
C VAL A 263 -8.40 2.39 -31.38
N VAL A 264 -7.82 3.51 -31.83
CA VAL A 264 -7.17 3.59 -33.15
C VAL A 264 -5.99 2.60 -33.24
N LEU A 265 -5.16 2.51 -32.21
CA LEU A 265 -4.03 1.58 -32.17
C LEU A 265 -4.49 0.11 -32.18
N LEU A 266 -5.56 -0.21 -31.45
CA LEU A 266 -6.16 -1.54 -31.40
C LEU A 266 -6.66 -2.01 -32.77
N ILE A 267 -7.15 -1.09 -33.61
CA ILE A 267 -7.63 -1.39 -34.96
C ILE A 267 -6.48 -1.37 -35.98
N ALA A 268 -5.53 -0.45 -35.86
CA ALA A 268 -4.46 -0.26 -36.83
C ALA A 268 -3.42 -1.40 -36.82
N LEU A 269 -3.10 -1.95 -35.64
CA LEU A 269 -2.10 -3.01 -35.50
C LEU A 269 -2.47 -4.31 -36.24
N PRO A 270 -3.70 -4.85 -36.13
CA PRO A 270 -4.13 -6.01 -36.92
C PRO A 270 -4.08 -5.77 -38.43
N VAL A 271 -4.49 -4.57 -38.88
CA VAL A 271 -4.53 -4.22 -40.30
C VAL A 271 -3.12 -4.11 -40.89
N ALA A 272 -2.20 -3.48 -40.17
CA ALA A 272 -0.78 -3.41 -40.57
C ALA A 272 -0.15 -4.81 -40.66
N GLY A 273 -0.46 -5.69 -39.71
CA GLY A 273 -0.03 -7.10 -39.73
C GLY A 273 -0.56 -7.86 -40.95
N ALA A 274 -1.84 -7.70 -41.27
CA ALA A 274 -2.48 -8.36 -42.42
C ALA A 274 -1.91 -7.88 -43.77
N VAL A 275 -1.62 -6.58 -43.91
CA VAL A 275 -1.03 -6.01 -45.13
C VAL A 275 0.39 -6.51 -45.35
N LYS A 276 1.19 -6.62 -44.28
CA LYS A 276 2.57 -7.15 -44.35
C LYS A 276 2.59 -8.61 -44.79
N LEU A 277 1.67 -9.44 -44.26
CA LEU A 277 1.52 -10.85 -44.66
C LEU A 277 1.05 -11.01 -46.12
N ARG A 278 0.29 -10.06 -46.65
CA ARG A 278 -0.17 -10.11 -48.05
C ARG A 278 0.96 -9.79 -49.03
N ARG A 279 1.84 -8.84 -48.70
CA ARG A 279 3.01 -8.48 -49.52
C ARG A 279 4.04 -9.62 -49.59
N SER A 280 4.26 -10.35 -48.50
CA SER A 280 5.22 -11.47 -48.50
C SER A 280 4.76 -12.71 -49.26
N ARG A 281 3.53 -12.73 -49.80
CA ARG A 281 3.01 -13.82 -50.65
C ARG A 281 3.06 -13.49 -52.14
N SER A 282 3.30 -12.23 -52.50
CA SER A 282 3.39 -11.80 -53.90
C SER A 282 4.83 -11.71 -54.41
N GLU A 283 5.81 -11.87 -53.52
CA GLU A 283 7.23 -12.10 -53.82
C GLU A 283 7.52 -13.60 -53.72
#